data_AF-A0A496YP01-F1
#
_entry.id   AF-A0A496YP01-F1
#
_cell.length_a   1.000
_cell.length_b   1.000
_cell.length_c   1.000
_cell.angle_alpha   90.00
_cell.angle_beta   90.00
_cell.angle_gamma   90.00
#
_symmetry.space_group_name_H-M   'P 1'
#
loop_
_entity.id
_entity.type
_entity.pdbx_description
1 polymer ?
#
loop_
_entity_poly.entity_id
_entity_poly.type
_entity_poly.pdbx_seq_one_letter_code
_entity_poly.pdbx_strand_id
1 'polypeptide(L)'
;TFRFRIDDETGQTVISGMGELHLEIIVGRLEREFHVQTNQGKPQVVYRETITEPTIHEEVFQREIAGQQHFAGIKIEIAPLPRGAGNRFVDHCPNPDLSEDFLQAIMEGISEGEAAGVVMGYPVIDVKTTLLEAQVKETSDAMAFKVAATMAFKNACSKAKPLLLEPIMKAEVLVPEAFTGEVINDLNTRQGKIEQIVSKGPVQVLTATVPLSRMFGYSTALRSASQGRGTFTMQFSHYDRA
;
A
#
# COMPACT_ATOMS: atom_id res chain seq x y z
N THR A 1 -27.28 -8.19 7.65
CA THR A 1 -26.51 -8.53 6.43
C THR A 1 -25.90 -7.33 5.74
N PHE A 2 -26.25 -6.10 6.14
CA PHE A 2 -25.46 -4.90 5.87
C PHE A 2 -24.37 -4.76 6.94
N ARG A 3 -23.16 -4.38 6.55
CA ARG A 3 -22.05 -4.01 7.44
C ARG A 3 -21.46 -2.69 6.96
N PHE A 4 -21.00 -1.87 7.87
CA PHE A 4 -20.19 -0.70 7.53
C PHE A 4 -18.87 -0.78 8.29
N ARG A 5 -17.82 -0.24 7.69
CA ARG A 5 -16.53 -0.04 8.31
C ARG A 5 -16.01 1.33 7.86
N ILE A 6 -15.33 2.02 8.76
CA ILE A 6 -14.56 3.21 8.41
C ILE A 6 -13.15 2.72 8.07
N ASP A 7 -12.70 3.06 6.87
CA ASP A 7 -11.34 2.77 6.43
C ASP A 7 -10.40 3.83 7.03
N ASP A 8 -9.49 3.39 7.90
CA ASP A 8 -8.63 4.28 8.68
C ASP A 8 -7.58 4.98 7.80
N GLU A 9 -7.26 4.45 6.62
CA GLU A 9 -6.23 5.00 5.73
C GLU A 9 -6.81 6.03 4.75
N THR A 10 -8.04 5.81 4.30
CA THR A 10 -8.71 6.70 3.32
C THR A 10 -9.74 7.63 3.97
N GLY A 11 -10.15 7.35 5.21
CA GLY A 11 -11.24 8.04 5.89
C GLY A 11 -12.63 7.75 5.29
N GLN A 12 -12.72 6.80 4.36
CA GLN A 12 -13.98 6.48 3.67
C GLN A 12 -14.85 5.54 4.51
N THR A 13 -16.15 5.80 4.53
CA THR A 13 -17.13 4.85 5.06
C THR A 13 -17.42 3.79 4.00
N VAL A 14 -16.83 2.61 4.16
CA VAL A 14 -17.06 1.47 3.28
C VAL A 14 -18.29 0.71 3.75
N ILE A 15 -19.32 0.69 2.90
CA ILE A 15 -20.53 -0.09 3.12
C ILE A 15 -20.46 -1.43 2.37
N SER A 16 -20.88 -2.49 3.04
CA SER A 16 -20.85 -3.87 2.53
C SER A 16 -22.25 -4.47 2.58
N GLY A 17 -22.68 -5.06 1.45
CA GLY A 17 -23.99 -5.64 1.27
C GLY A 17 -23.95 -6.96 0.50
N MET A 18 -25.12 -7.58 0.36
CA MET A 18 -25.28 -8.89 -0.31
C MET A 18 -25.22 -8.81 -1.85
N GLY A 19 -25.26 -7.59 -2.40
CA GLY A 19 -25.27 -7.32 -3.83
C GLY A 19 -25.51 -5.83 -4.10
N GLU A 20 -25.38 -5.46 -5.37
CA GLU A 20 -25.52 -4.09 -5.86
C GLU A 20 -26.90 -3.50 -5.56
N LEU A 21 -27.98 -4.21 -5.92
CA LEU A 21 -29.35 -3.78 -5.62
C LEU A 21 -29.58 -3.53 -4.11
N HIS A 22 -28.97 -4.34 -3.25
CA HIS A 22 -29.09 -4.14 -1.80
C HIS A 22 -28.44 -2.82 -1.37
N LEU A 23 -27.27 -2.48 -1.92
CA LEU A 23 -26.60 -1.22 -1.65
C LEU A 23 -27.39 -0.02 -2.21
N GLU A 24 -27.92 -0.14 -3.43
CA GLU A 24 -28.76 0.91 -4.05
C GLU A 24 -30.01 1.23 -3.22
N ILE A 25 -30.71 0.19 -2.74
CA ILE A 25 -31.87 0.37 -1.87
C ILE A 25 -31.48 1.08 -0.58
N ILE A 26 -30.36 0.71 0.04
CA ILE A 26 -29.89 1.35 1.28
C ILE A 26 -29.55 2.82 1.05
N VAL A 27 -28.83 3.13 -0.03
CA VAL A 27 -28.50 4.51 -0.37
C VAL A 27 -29.77 5.33 -0.67
N GLY A 28 -30.72 4.76 -1.40
CA GLY A 28 -32.01 5.39 -1.66
C GLY A 28 -32.84 5.61 -0.39
N ARG A 29 -32.73 4.73 0.61
CA ARG A 29 -33.35 4.93 1.93
C ARG A 29 -32.66 6.03 2.73
N LEU A 30 -31.33 6.13 2.68
CA LEU A 30 -30.58 7.22 3.33
C LEU A 30 -31.01 8.59 2.79
N GLU A 31 -31.24 8.69 1.48
CA GLU A 31 -31.70 9.93 0.88
C GLU A 31 -33.16 10.24 1.21
N ARG A 32 -34.08 9.26 1.07
CA ARG A 32 -35.53 9.50 1.24
C ARG A 32 -35.98 9.58 2.70
N GLU A 33 -35.49 8.70 3.55
CA GLU A 33 -35.92 8.60 4.96
C GLU A 33 -35.09 9.53 5.84
N PHE A 34 -33.78 9.62 5.59
CA PHE A 34 -32.84 10.33 6.45
C PHE A 34 -32.33 11.65 5.85
N HIS A 35 -32.72 12.00 4.62
CA HIS A 35 -32.32 13.24 3.94
C HIS A 35 -30.80 13.43 3.84
N VAL A 36 -30.06 12.32 3.80
CA VAL A 36 -28.59 12.34 3.69
C VAL A 36 -28.20 12.19 2.22
N GLN A 37 -27.66 13.25 1.64
CA GLN A 37 -27.01 13.17 0.33
C GLN A 37 -25.67 12.45 0.47
N THR A 38 -25.50 11.38 -0.30
CA THR A 38 -24.28 10.56 -0.28
C THR A 38 -23.63 10.54 -1.65
N ASN A 39 -22.31 10.76 -1.69
CA ASN A 39 -21.53 10.62 -2.90
C ASN A 39 -21.12 9.15 -3.05
N GLN A 40 -21.53 8.54 -4.16
CA GLN A 40 -21.25 7.13 -4.45
C GLN A 40 -20.01 7.03 -5.33
N GLY A 41 -19.12 6.11 -5.00
CA GLY A 41 -17.90 5.87 -5.76
C GLY A 41 -17.34 4.48 -5.46
N LYS A 42 -16.36 4.06 -6.26
CA LYS A 42 -15.59 2.86 -5.95
C LYS A 42 -14.73 3.14 -4.71
N PRO A 43 -14.64 2.21 -3.75
CA PRO A 43 -13.68 2.32 -2.66
C PRO A 43 -12.27 2.56 -3.21
N GLN A 44 -11.52 3.44 -2.56
CA GLN A 44 -10.13 3.64 -2.94
C GLN A 44 -9.32 2.39 -2.60
N VAL A 45 -8.44 2.01 -3.52
CA VAL A 45 -7.48 0.93 -3.29
C VAL A 45 -6.29 1.54 -2.58
N VAL A 46 -5.90 0.93 -1.46
CA VAL A 46 -4.66 1.29 -0.76
C VAL A 46 -3.49 0.79 -1.59
N TYR A 47 -2.93 1.66 -2.40
CA TYR A 47 -1.64 1.40 -3.03
C TYR A 47 -0.50 1.60 -2.04
N ARG A 48 0.65 1.02 -2.35
CA ARG A 48 1.91 1.26 -1.64
C ARG A 48 2.98 1.63 -2.65
N GLU A 49 4.06 2.21 -2.18
CA GLU A 49 5.22 2.53 -3.02
C GLU A 49 6.42 1.68 -2.62
N THR A 50 7.33 1.47 -3.55
CA THR A 50 8.58 0.75 -3.31
C THR A 50 9.63 1.21 -4.31
N ILE A 51 10.88 0.84 -4.10
CA ILE A 51 11.97 1.15 -5.02
C ILE A 51 12.41 -0.10 -5.78
N THR A 52 13.15 0.09 -6.89
CA THR A 52 13.63 -1.04 -7.70
C THR A 52 15.14 -1.12 -7.79
N GLU A 53 15.85 0.01 -7.62
CA GLU A 53 17.31 0.06 -7.69
C GLU A 53 17.91 0.57 -6.38
N PRO A 54 19.02 -0.02 -5.90
CA PRO A 54 19.73 0.54 -4.76
C PRO A 54 20.34 1.89 -5.14
N THR A 55 20.21 2.89 -4.28
CA THR A 55 20.70 4.24 -4.53
C THR A 55 21.32 4.82 -3.26
N ILE A 56 22.50 5.42 -3.41
CA ILE A 56 23.16 6.19 -2.37
C ILE A 56 22.86 7.67 -2.63
N HIS A 57 22.44 8.37 -1.59
CA HIS A 57 22.18 9.81 -1.67
C HIS A 57 22.74 10.51 -0.43
N GLU A 58 23.36 11.65 -0.68
CA GLU A 58 23.86 12.56 0.36
C GLU A 58 23.03 13.83 0.34
N GLU A 59 22.56 14.22 1.51
CA GLU A 59 21.76 15.43 1.70
C GLU A 59 22.35 16.26 2.83
N VAL A 60 22.45 17.57 2.58
CA VAL A 60 22.92 18.54 3.57
C VAL A 60 21.83 19.57 3.78
N PHE A 61 21.30 19.62 4.99
CA PHE A 61 20.37 20.64 5.45
C PHE A 61 21.15 21.72 6.19
N GLN A 62 21.15 22.93 5.65
CA GLN A 62 21.69 24.11 6.32
C GLN A 62 20.65 25.23 6.25
N ARG A 63 20.17 25.68 7.41
CA ARG A 63 19.18 26.76 7.48
C ARG A 63 19.39 27.61 8.72
N GLU A 64 19.22 28.92 8.57
CA GLU A 64 19.24 29.85 9.69
C GLU A 64 17.79 30.13 10.13
N ILE A 65 17.47 29.85 11.39
CA ILE A 65 16.15 30.10 11.99
C ILE A 65 16.38 30.90 13.27
N ALA A 66 15.70 32.04 13.38
CA ALA A 66 15.79 32.92 14.56
C ALA A 66 17.23 33.31 14.98
N GLY A 67 18.15 33.44 14.00
CA GLY A 67 19.56 33.80 14.25
C GLY A 67 20.45 32.66 14.71
N GLN A 68 19.92 31.43 14.82
CA GLN A 68 20.71 30.22 15.03
C GLN A 68 20.86 29.48 13.71
N GLN A 69 22.08 29.02 13.41
CA GLN A 69 22.33 28.15 12.28
C GLN A 69 22.04 26.71 12.68
N HIS A 70 21.28 26.01 11.85
CA HIS A 70 20.99 24.59 11.96
C HIS A 70 21.69 23.86 10.83
N PHE A 71 22.48 22.84 11.16
CA PHE A 71 23.23 22.03 10.19
C PHE A 71 23.00 20.54 10.41
N ALA A 72 22.71 19.80 9.35
CA ALA A 72 22.73 18.34 9.36
C ALA A 72 23.16 17.83 7.99
N GLY A 73 24.23 17.03 7.94
CA GLY A 73 24.63 16.30 6.75
C GLY A 73 24.44 14.80 6.98
N ILE A 74 23.76 14.12 6.07
CA ILE A 74 23.60 12.67 6.15
C ILE A 74 23.80 12.04 4.78
N LYS A 75 24.31 10.81 4.80
CA LYS A 75 24.47 9.96 3.64
C LYS A 75 23.82 8.63 3.90
N ILE A 76 22.81 8.32 3.11
CA ILE A 76 22.03 7.11 3.23
C ILE A 76 22.13 6.28 1.96
N GLU A 77 22.08 4.97 2.14
CA GLU A 77 21.87 4.01 1.06
C GLU A 77 20.49 3.39 1.24
N ILE A 78 19.65 3.51 0.21
CA ILE A 78 18.39 2.78 0.15
C ILE A 78 18.53 1.60 -0.79
N ALA A 79 17.98 0.46 -0.41
CA ALA A 79 17.96 -0.75 -1.22
C ALA A 79 16.60 -1.44 -1.14
N PRO A 80 16.08 -2.00 -2.25
CA PRO A 80 14.83 -2.74 -2.22
C PRO A 80 14.97 -4.04 -1.42
N LEU A 81 13.93 -4.39 -0.67
CA LEU A 81 13.81 -5.67 0.02
C LEU A 81 12.83 -6.60 -0.72
N PRO A 82 12.87 -7.91 -0.45
CA PRO A 82 11.84 -8.84 -0.92
C PRO A 82 10.45 -8.40 -0.47
N ARG A 83 9.43 -8.72 -1.28
CA ARG A 83 8.04 -8.34 -1.02
C ARG A 83 7.56 -8.89 0.32
N GLY A 84 6.99 -8.03 1.16
CA GLY A 84 6.47 -8.39 2.48
C GLY A 84 7.52 -8.49 3.58
N ALA A 85 8.76 -8.07 3.33
CA ALA A 85 9.79 -7.96 4.36
C ALA A 85 9.57 -6.74 5.27
N GLY A 86 8.81 -5.74 4.80
CA GLY A 86 8.61 -4.48 5.51
C GLY A 86 9.84 -3.57 5.42
N ASN A 87 9.78 -2.44 6.12
CA ASN A 87 10.88 -1.48 6.13
C ASN A 87 11.91 -1.85 7.19
N ARG A 88 13.19 -1.65 6.86
CA ARG A 88 14.28 -1.96 7.78
C ARG A 88 15.31 -0.85 7.78
N PHE A 89 15.57 -0.30 8.95
CA PHE A 89 16.68 0.61 9.18
C PHE A 89 17.91 -0.16 9.69
N VAL A 90 19.09 0.15 9.16
CA VAL A 90 20.37 -0.38 9.63
C VAL A 90 21.32 0.78 9.84
N ASP A 91 21.85 0.90 11.05
CA ASP A 91 22.93 1.82 11.34
C ASP A 91 24.27 1.17 10.97
N HIS A 92 25.02 1.82 10.08
CA HIS A 92 26.38 1.45 9.72
C HIS A 92 27.35 2.64 9.87
N CYS A 93 26.93 3.70 10.57
CA CYS A 93 27.72 4.90 10.77
C CYS A 93 28.76 4.67 11.88
N PRO A 94 30.07 4.71 11.57
CA PRO A 94 31.11 4.55 12.60
C PRO A 94 31.43 5.86 13.34
N ASN A 95 30.59 6.90 13.24
CA ASN A 95 30.92 8.22 13.78
C ASN A 95 30.69 8.29 15.31
N PRO A 96 31.75 8.47 16.13
CA PRO A 96 31.63 8.57 17.58
C PRO A 96 30.92 9.84 18.06
N ASP A 97 30.78 10.86 17.20
CA ASP A 97 30.10 12.13 17.53
C ASP A 97 28.58 12.06 17.36
N LEU A 98 28.04 10.93 16.87
CA LEU A 98 26.60 10.71 16.75
C LEU A 98 26.03 10.29 18.11
N SER A 99 25.29 11.18 18.77
CA SER A 99 24.54 10.84 19.98
C SER A 99 23.33 9.95 19.65
N GLU A 100 22.87 9.18 20.65
CA GLU A 100 21.64 8.36 20.51
C GLU A 100 20.42 9.22 20.15
N ASP A 101 20.34 10.44 20.66
CA ASP A 101 19.26 11.39 20.34
C ASP A 101 19.23 11.77 18.86
N PHE A 102 20.39 11.95 18.23
CA PHE A 102 20.47 12.24 16.80
C PHE A 102 20.12 11.02 15.96
N LEU A 103 20.55 9.83 16.37
CA LEU A 103 20.16 8.59 15.69
C LEU A 103 18.64 8.38 15.73
N GLN A 104 18.02 8.60 16.89
CA GLN A 104 16.56 8.53 17.04
C GLN A 104 15.84 9.55 16.15
N ALA A 105 16.34 10.78 16.07
CA ALA A 105 15.78 11.81 15.20
C ALA A 105 15.89 11.44 13.71
N ILE A 106 16.99 10.82 13.29
CA ILE A 106 17.17 10.30 11.92
C ILE A 106 16.17 9.17 11.64
N MET A 107 16.01 8.22 12.56
CA MET A 107 15.06 7.13 12.44
C MET A 107 13.62 7.64 12.30
N GLU A 108 13.23 8.62 13.11
CA GLU A 108 11.93 9.28 12.99
C GLU A 108 11.76 9.99 11.65
N GLY A 109 12.80 10.70 11.18
CA GLY A 109 12.76 11.38 9.88
C GLY A 109 12.63 10.42 8.69
N ILE A 110 13.26 9.24 8.77
CA ILE A 110 13.10 8.17 7.77
C ILE A 110 11.69 7.60 7.83
N SER A 111 11.16 7.30 9.03
CA SER A 111 9.80 6.79 9.21
C SER A 111 8.73 7.77 8.67
N GLU A 112 8.92 9.08 8.87
CA GLU A 112 8.07 10.10 8.25
C GLU A 112 8.21 10.16 6.72
N GLY A 113 9.43 9.92 6.21
CA GLY A 113 9.67 9.78 4.78
C GLY A 113 9.00 8.53 4.19
N GLU A 114 8.95 7.44 4.94
CA GLU A 114 8.27 6.19 4.55
C GLU A 114 6.75 6.33 4.56
N ALA A 115 6.18 7.17 5.43
CA ALA A 115 4.74 7.40 5.46
C ALA A 115 4.19 8.08 4.19
N ALA A 116 5.00 8.87 3.48
CA ALA A 116 4.60 9.61 2.30
C ALA A 116 5.60 9.43 1.15
N GLY A 117 5.25 8.52 0.23
CA GLY A 117 6.00 8.23 -0.99
C GLY A 117 6.08 9.40 -1.97
N VAL A 118 6.91 9.22 -3.00
CA VAL A 118 7.28 10.29 -3.95
C VAL A 118 6.34 10.32 -5.15
N VAL A 119 5.70 9.20 -5.51
CA VAL A 119 4.93 9.09 -6.75
C VAL A 119 3.51 9.62 -6.58
N MET A 120 2.76 9.07 -5.63
CA MET A 120 1.37 9.41 -5.34
C MET A 120 1.13 9.70 -3.86
N GLY A 121 2.19 9.71 -3.05
CA GLY A 121 2.11 9.98 -1.62
C GLY A 121 1.64 8.79 -0.79
N TYR A 122 1.66 7.58 -1.36
CA TYR A 122 1.32 6.38 -0.60
C TYR A 122 2.49 5.92 0.26
N PRO A 123 2.25 5.20 1.37
CA PRO A 123 3.34 4.72 2.21
C PRO A 123 4.26 3.77 1.45
N VAL A 124 5.56 3.98 1.65
CA VAL A 124 6.64 3.19 1.07
C VAL A 124 6.85 1.93 1.89
N ILE A 125 6.94 0.78 1.23
CA ILE A 125 7.18 -0.54 1.85
C ILE A 125 8.31 -1.29 1.16
N ASP A 126 8.85 -2.27 1.88
CA ASP A 126 9.92 -3.16 1.43
C ASP A 126 11.19 -2.41 1.05
N VAL A 127 11.60 -1.43 1.87
CA VAL A 127 12.84 -0.68 1.69
C VAL A 127 13.77 -0.88 2.88
N LYS A 128 15.03 -1.18 2.58
CA LYS A 128 16.13 -1.14 3.54
C LYS A 128 16.83 0.21 3.44
N THR A 129 16.87 0.94 4.54
CA THR A 129 17.63 2.19 4.65
C THR A 129 18.85 1.96 5.53
N THR A 130 20.04 2.20 4.98
CA THR A 130 21.32 2.06 5.69
C THR A 130 21.93 3.44 5.88
N LEU A 131 22.22 3.83 7.13
CA LEU A 131 22.95 5.06 7.42
C LEU A 131 24.45 4.78 7.25
N LEU A 132 25.10 5.48 6.31
CA LEU A 132 26.52 5.31 6.02
C LEU A 132 27.37 6.33 6.76
N GLU A 133 27.01 7.61 6.64
CA GLU A 133 27.76 8.72 7.22
C GLU A 133 26.79 9.78 7.75
N ALA A 134 27.14 10.38 8.89
CA ALA A 134 26.46 11.53 9.45
C ALA A 134 27.50 12.59 9.82
N GLN A 135 27.31 13.82 9.33
CA GLN A 135 28.17 14.97 9.60
C GLN A 135 27.53 15.81 10.70
N VAL A 136 28.15 15.79 11.87
CA VAL A 136 27.77 16.60 13.04
C VAL A 136 28.67 17.83 13.10
N LYS A 137 28.09 18.99 13.36
CA LYS A 137 28.80 20.25 13.67
C LYS A 137 28.24 20.84 14.96
N GLU A 138 28.91 21.85 15.51
CA GLU A 138 28.43 22.54 16.72
C GLU A 138 27.04 23.19 16.53
N THR A 139 26.68 23.50 15.29
CA THR A 139 25.38 24.04 14.89
C THR A 139 24.36 22.95 14.53
N SER A 140 24.62 21.69 14.87
CA SER A 140 23.73 20.58 14.57
C SER A 140 22.68 20.35 15.64
N ASP A 141 21.43 20.18 15.19
CA ASP A 141 20.27 19.93 16.04
C ASP A 141 19.51 18.69 15.61
N ALA A 142 18.83 18.05 16.56
CA ALA A 142 18.00 16.86 16.31
C ALA A 142 16.92 17.13 15.25
N MET A 143 16.30 18.31 15.29
CA MET A 143 15.30 18.70 14.28
C MET A 143 15.92 18.82 12.88
N ALA A 144 17.15 19.33 12.78
CA ALA A 144 17.86 19.44 11.51
C ALA A 144 18.14 18.06 10.92
N PHE A 145 18.59 17.11 11.75
CA PHE A 145 18.82 15.72 11.34
C PHE A 145 17.54 15.02 10.90
N LYS A 146 16.43 15.25 11.61
CA LYS A 146 15.12 14.72 11.23
C LYS A 146 14.69 15.21 9.85
N VAL A 147 14.77 16.52 9.60
CA VAL A 147 14.41 17.10 8.29
C VAL A 147 15.35 16.62 7.19
N ALA A 148 16.66 16.58 7.45
CA ALA A 148 17.64 16.06 6.51
C ALA A 148 17.35 14.60 6.16
N ALA A 149 17.01 13.76 7.14
CA ALA A 149 16.61 12.36 6.97
C ALA A 149 15.40 12.19 6.06
N THR A 150 14.34 12.95 6.30
CA THR A 150 13.15 12.91 5.45
C THR A 150 13.46 13.36 4.01
N MET A 151 14.25 14.41 3.84
CA MET A 151 14.63 14.92 2.52
C MET A 151 15.53 13.94 1.77
N ALA A 152 16.54 13.39 2.46
CA ALA A 152 17.45 12.40 1.88
C ALA A 152 16.69 11.17 1.42
N PHE A 153 15.76 10.65 2.24
CA PHE A 153 14.95 9.49 1.88
C PHE A 153 14.08 9.77 0.65
N LYS A 154 13.37 10.90 0.60
CA LYS A 154 12.54 11.29 -0.55
C LYS A 154 13.37 11.47 -1.83
N ASN A 155 14.51 12.14 -1.74
CA ASN A 155 15.40 12.37 -2.88
C ASN A 155 16.04 11.06 -3.37
N ALA A 156 16.43 10.17 -2.44
CA ALA A 156 16.93 8.84 -2.77
C ALA A 156 15.84 8.01 -3.47
N CYS A 157 14.63 7.96 -2.92
CA CYS A 157 13.50 7.21 -3.49
C CYS A 157 13.13 7.70 -4.89
N SER A 158 13.20 9.01 -5.15
CA SER A 158 12.96 9.60 -6.48
C SER A 158 13.97 9.10 -7.53
N LYS A 159 15.23 8.92 -7.12
CA LYS A 159 16.32 8.42 -8.00
C LYS A 159 16.31 6.90 -8.15
N ALA A 160 15.77 6.17 -7.18
CA ALA A 160 15.76 4.71 -7.10
C ALA A 160 14.67 4.02 -7.94
N LYS A 161 14.15 4.72 -8.96
CA LYS A 161 13.05 4.27 -9.84
C LYS A 161 11.86 3.75 -9.04
N PRO A 162 11.07 4.65 -8.42
CA PRO A 162 9.98 4.26 -7.56
C PRO A 162 8.86 3.59 -8.37
N LEU A 163 8.20 2.61 -7.75
CA LEU A 163 7.18 1.77 -8.35
C LEU A 163 5.94 1.73 -7.45
N LEU A 164 4.77 1.77 -8.06
CA LEU A 164 3.49 1.59 -7.37
C LEU A 164 3.17 0.10 -7.21
N LEU A 165 2.78 -0.27 -6.01
CA LEU A 165 2.29 -1.59 -5.66
C LEU A 165 0.79 -1.54 -5.42
N GLU A 166 0.09 -2.49 -5.99
CA GLU A 166 -1.33 -2.72 -5.73
C GLU A 166 -1.54 -3.99 -4.89
N PRO A 167 -2.60 -4.03 -4.05
CA PRO A 167 -2.91 -5.19 -3.25
C PRO A 167 -3.47 -6.30 -4.13
N ILE A 168 -2.82 -7.47 -4.06
CA ILE A 168 -3.26 -8.70 -4.70
C ILE A 168 -4.06 -9.52 -3.69
N MET A 169 -5.27 -9.88 -4.10
CA MET A 169 -6.19 -10.70 -3.32
C MET A 169 -6.10 -12.15 -3.78
N LYS A 170 -6.05 -13.07 -2.83
CA LYS A 170 -6.30 -14.48 -3.09
C LYS A 170 -7.81 -14.71 -3.08
N ALA A 171 -8.36 -14.97 -4.26
CA ALA A 171 -9.76 -15.29 -4.47
C ALA A 171 -9.95 -16.80 -4.56
N GLU A 172 -10.89 -17.34 -3.79
CA GLU A 172 -11.39 -18.70 -3.94
C GLU A 172 -12.80 -18.63 -4.50
N VAL A 173 -13.03 -19.28 -5.65
CA VAL A 173 -14.30 -19.26 -6.37
C VAL A 173 -14.84 -20.67 -6.44
N LEU A 174 -16.06 -20.86 -5.97
CA LEU A 174 -16.77 -22.13 -5.96
C LEU A 174 -17.87 -22.08 -7.02
N VAL A 175 -17.76 -22.91 -8.06
CA VAL A 175 -18.72 -22.94 -9.17
C VAL A 175 -18.96 -24.37 -9.64
N PRO A 176 -20.16 -24.71 -10.13
CA PRO A 176 -20.38 -26.00 -10.78
C PRO A 176 -19.48 -26.19 -12.01
N GLU A 177 -19.11 -27.43 -12.32
CA GLU A 177 -18.19 -27.76 -13.42
C GLU A 177 -18.63 -27.15 -14.78
N ALA A 178 -19.94 -27.14 -15.05
CA ALA A 178 -20.52 -26.59 -16.27
C ALA A 178 -20.13 -25.12 -16.56
N PHE A 179 -19.85 -24.32 -15.54
CA PHE A 179 -19.55 -22.89 -15.68
C PHE A 179 -18.07 -22.55 -15.46
N THR A 180 -17.23 -23.57 -15.24
CA THR A 180 -15.83 -23.36 -14.87
C THR A 180 -15.04 -22.63 -15.96
N GLY A 181 -15.29 -22.96 -17.24
CA GLY A 181 -14.61 -22.31 -18.36
C GLY A 181 -14.89 -20.80 -18.47
N GLU A 182 -16.14 -20.38 -18.27
CA GLU A 182 -16.53 -18.96 -18.32
C GLU A 182 -15.91 -18.16 -17.17
N VAL A 183 -15.87 -18.76 -15.97
CA VAL A 183 -15.30 -18.14 -14.76
C VAL A 183 -13.79 -17.98 -14.89
N ILE A 184 -13.10 -18.96 -15.47
CA ILE A 184 -11.66 -18.87 -15.79
C ILE A 184 -11.40 -17.69 -16.74
N ASN A 185 -12.26 -17.52 -17.75
CA ASN A 185 -12.10 -16.42 -18.71
C ASN A 185 -12.33 -15.04 -18.07
N ASP A 186 -13.32 -14.90 -17.19
CA ASP A 186 -13.56 -13.65 -16.46
C ASP A 186 -12.39 -13.31 -15.51
N LEU A 187 -11.85 -14.30 -14.79
CA LEU A 187 -10.66 -14.12 -13.94
C LEU A 187 -9.44 -13.69 -14.76
N ASN A 188 -9.19 -14.31 -15.91
CA ASN A 188 -8.10 -13.91 -16.81
C ASN A 188 -8.27 -12.49 -17.36
N THR A 189 -9.50 -12.10 -17.72
CA THR A 189 -9.81 -10.73 -18.18
C THR A 189 -9.52 -9.68 -17.09
N ARG A 190 -9.63 -10.08 -15.82
CA ARG A 190 -9.29 -9.26 -14.64
C ARG A 190 -7.82 -9.32 -14.26
N GLN A 191 -6.95 -9.84 -15.12
CA GLN A 191 -5.51 -10.05 -14.85
C GLN A 191 -5.26 -11.00 -13.67
N GLY A 192 -6.22 -11.87 -13.38
CA GLY A 192 -6.08 -12.92 -12.38
C GLY A 192 -5.17 -14.04 -12.87
N LYS A 193 -4.30 -14.53 -12.00
CA LYS A 193 -3.49 -15.74 -12.23
C LYS A 193 -4.11 -16.88 -11.44
N ILE A 194 -4.48 -17.95 -12.12
CA ILE A 194 -5.04 -19.14 -11.49
C ILE A 194 -3.89 -19.97 -10.93
N GLU A 195 -3.92 -20.23 -9.62
CA GLU A 195 -2.94 -21.06 -8.93
C GLU A 195 -3.35 -22.53 -8.97
N GLN A 196 -4.61 -22.80 -8.67
CA GLN A 196 -5.09 -24.17 -8.47
C GLN A 196 -6.57 -24.30 -8.85
N ILE A 197 -6.91 -25.47 -9.39
CA ILE A 197 -8.29 -25.90 -9.63
C ILE A 197 -8.47 -27.24 -8.92
N VAL A 198 -9.41 -27.32 -7.98
CA VAL A 198 -9.71 -28.53 -7.20
C VAL A 198 -11.16 -28.91 -7.38
N SER A 199 -11.40 -30.13 -7.84
CA SER A 199 -12.75 -30.69 -7.93
C SER A 199 -13.18 -31.24 -6.58
N LYS A 200 -14.25 -30.70 -6.00
CA LYS A 200 -14.91 -31.19 -4.79
C LYS A 200 -16.33 -31.65 -5.14
N GLY A 201 -16.44 -32.90 -5.60
CA GLY A 201 -17.72 -33.49 -6.00
C GLY A 201 -18.34 -32.72 -7.18
N PRO A 202 -19.59 -32.19 -7.06
CA PRO A 202 -20.25 -31.47 -8.14
C PRO A 202 -19.78 -30.01 -8.33
N VAL A 203 -18.84 -29.54 -7.49
CA VAL A 203 -18.36 -28.15 -7.47
C VAL A 203 -16.85 -28.12 -7.73
N GLN A 204 -16.41 -27.19 -8.57
CA GLN A 204 -15.01 -26.84 -8.79
C GLN A 204 -14.66 -25.65 -7.88
N VAL A 205 -13.52 -25.76 -7.20
CA VAL A 205 -12.92 -24.68 -6.40
C VAL A 205 -11.72 -24.15 -7.17
N LEU A 206 -11.78 -22.90 -7.60
CA LEU A 206 -10.70 -22.20 -8.28
C LEU A 206 -10.03 -21.25 -7.30
N THR A 207 -8.73 -21.39 -7.13
CA THR A 207 -7.90 -20.49 -6.36
C THR A 207 -7.09 -19.63 -7.33
N ALA A 208 -7.24 -18.31 -7.24
CA ALA A 208 -6.56 -17.36 -8.11
C ALA A 208 -6.08 -16.13 -7.33
N THR A 209 -4.97 -15.54 -7.76
CA THR A 209 -4.51 -14.23 -7.29
C THR A 209 -4.96 -13.15 -8.26
N VAL A 210 -5.68 -12.14 -7.79
CA VAL A 210 -6.26 -11.07 -8.62
C VAL A 210 -6.05 -9.71 -7.96
N PRO A 211 -5.74 -8.65 -8.72
CA PRO A 211 -5.69 -7.30 -8.18
C PRO A 211 -7.04 -6.84 -7.60
N LEU A 212 -7.02 -6.23 -6.42
CA LEU A 212 -8.24 -5.72 -5.78
C LEU A 212 -8.95 -4.68 -6.67
N SER A 213 -8.17 -3.86 -7.39
CA SER A 213 -8.64 -2.85 -8.34
C SER A 213 -9.56 -3.42 -9.42
N ARG A 214 -9.39 -4.71 -9.77
CA ARG A 214 -10.17 -5.42 -10.80
C ARG A 214 -11.31 -6.28 -10.23
N MET A 215 -11.40 -6.43 -8.91
CA MET A 215 -12.43 -7.25 -8.25
C MET A 215 -13.72 -6.49 -7.89
N PHE A 216 -13.76 -5.17 -8.10
CA PHE A 216 -14.99 -4.40 -7.93
C PHE A 216 -16.09 -4.89 -8.88
N GLY A 217 -17.27 -5.18 -8.31
CA GLY A 217 -18.41 -5.71 -9.06
C GLY A 217 -18.30 -7.20 -9.45
N TYR A 218 -17.26 -7.91 -9.00
CA TYR A 218 -17.07 -9.33 -9.35
C TYR A 218 -18.23 -10.22 -8.89
N SER A 219 -18.90 -9.89 -7.77
CA SER A 219 -20.08 -10.63 -7.31
C SER A 219 -21.21 -10.69 -8.35
N THR A 220 -21.49 -9.56 -9.02
CA THR A 220 -22.51 -9.50 -10.07
C THR A 220 -22.07 -10.25 -11.31
N ALA A 221 -20.81 -10.07 -11.74
CA ALA A 221 -20.24 -10.77 -12.90
C ALA A 221 -20.22 -12.29 -12.71
N LEU A 222 -19.76 -12.76 -11.54
CA LEU A 222 -19.73 -14.18 -11.19
C LEU A 222 -21.15 -14.77 -11.19
N ARG A 223 -22.13 -14.08 -10.62
CA ARG A 223 -23.53 -14.54 -10.64
C ARG A 223 -24.07 -14.62 -12.07
N SER A 224 -23.70 -13.69 -12.94
CA SER A 224 -24.09 -13.74 -14.36
C SER A 224 -23.50 -14.99 -15.05
N ALA A 225 -22.19 -15.21 -14.92
CA ALA A 225 -21.49 -16.34 -15.54
C ALA A 225 -21.90 -17.71 -14.97
N SER A 226 -22.29 -17.76 -13.70
CA SER A 226 -22.68 -19.01 -13.02
C SER A 226 -24.18 -19.21 -12.85
N GLN A 227 -25.01 -18.36 -13.48
CA GLN A 227 -26.47 -18.34 -13.28
C GLN A 227 -26.88 -18.28 -11.79
N GLY A 228 -26.13 -17.54 -10.98
CA GLY A 228 -26.34 -17.35 -9.55
C GLY A 228 -25.84 -18.49 -8.66
N ARG A 229 -25.19 -19.52 -9.23
CA ARG A 229 -24.73 -20.71 -8.48
C ARG A 229 -23.30 -20.61 -7.98
N GLY A 230 -22.56 -19.58 -8.40
CA GLY A 230 -21.19 -19.32 -8.00
C GLY A 230 -21.10 -18.50 -6.72
N THR A 231 -20.19 -18.88 -5.85
CA THR A 231 -19.80 -18.09 -4.67
C THR A 231 -18.31 -17.85 -4.70
N PHE A 232 -17.86 -16.78 -4.06
CA PHE A 232 -16.43 -16.51 -3.92
C PHE A 232 -16.11 -15.91 -2.56
N THR A 233 -14.88 -16.14 -2.13
CA THR A 233 -14.27 -15.51 -0.96
C THR A 233 -12.95 -14.88 -1.40
N MET A 234 -12.54 -13.82 -0.70
CA MET A 234 -11.27 -13.15 -0.97
C MET A 234 -10.53 -12.91 0.34
N GLN A 235 -9.22 -13.10 0.32
CA GLN A 235 -8.31 -12.79 1.42
C GLN A 235 -7.11 -12.02 0.87
N PHE A 236 -6.56 -11.10 1.66
CA PHE A 236 -5.33 -10.42 1.28
C PHE A 236 -4.19 -11.43 1.13
N SER A 237 -3.42 -11.32 0.04
CA SER A 237 -2.26 -12.19 -0.18
C SER A 237 -0.97 -11.40 0.02
N HIS A 238 -0.69 -10.43 -0.86
CA HIS A 238 0.53 -9.65 -0.86
C HIS A 238 0.34 -8.39 -1.72
N TYR A 239 1.31 -7.49 -1.68
CA TYR A 239 1.42 -6.37 -2.61
C TYR A 239 2.30 -6.77 -3.79
N ASP A 240 1.85 -6.50 -5.01
CA ASP A 240 2.61 -6.73 -6.23
C ASP A 240 2.53 -5.51 -7.15
N ARG A 241 3.37 -5.50 -8.19
CA ARG A 241 3.45 -4.44 -9.18
C ARG A 241 2.10 -4.23 -9.87
N ALA A 242 1.65 -2.96 -9.85
CA ALA A 242 0.52 -2.49 -10.65
C ALA A 242 0.83 -2.42 -12.16
#